data_AF-A0A2U2P9V3-F1
#
_entry.id   AF-A0A2U2P9V3-F1
#
_cell.length_a   1.000
_cell.length_b   1.000
_cell.length_c   1.000
_cell.angle_alpha   90.00
_cell.angle_beta   90.00
_cell.angle_gamma   90.00
#
_symmetry.space_group_name_H-M   'P 1'
#
loop_
_entity.id
_entity.type
_entity.pdbx_description
1 polymer ?
#
loop_
_entity_poly.entity_id
_entity_poly.type
_entity_poly.pdbx_seq_one_letter_code
_entity_poly.pdbx_strand_id
1 'polypeptide(L)'
;MKKTILAALLLCQTLVSLAQDLSWHTPSFVNGVCQRDSAGIYHRLPAALKDEVRPIVWNLSLNTAGEYIHFRSSARSFIIKYGLSGKSLAMPHMPSTGVSGLDLYAVDKNGAWNWAPPGYRFGDTCVYSYRDIYVASGQMADFYLYLPLYNAVKWLSIGVTQNEQLEFIDERKEKPVVAYGTSIMEGAVASRPGFAWTNILHRNLGREIINLGFSGNGKFEKPIFDLMAKVDAAVYIFDCMPNLTREAVSAPDEVENRIRYGLTKLRSAHPGVPVLLAEYPDGDIPFYTDTALLNNRHNASMLIASVYRKLQAEGISNLYLLTEKEIGFDINCLTETTHPNDIGMMKYAVAYERKLREILHEPAGAYPTQRPVEQYRDGFDWNKRHEQIIRNIIKTNPRVMLFGNSIIHYWGGEPASETTAARGAASWRRYMAPLGIQNAGFGNDRIENVLWRVYHDELDRFEGDKIVINIGTNNLAVNTDEEIVEGLAFLAQQVKNRKPAARIYIGAILPRKNKLERLAGLNRLIQKMAEAKGYSFFDFTEKFMTGEDLNFALFMPDGLHPNEKGYDVLGRCFKNLH
;
A
#
# COMPACT_ATOMS: atom_id res chain seq x y z
N MET A 1 -14.49 81.82 3.83
CA MET A 1 -14.23 80.78 4.85
C MET A 1 -14.07 79.46 4.10
N LYS A 2 -12.83 78.97 3.90
CA LYS A 2 -12.24 77.84 4.63
C LYS A 2 -13.14 76.58 4.49
N LYS A 3 -12.78 75.48 3.82
CA LYS A 3 -11.50 74.76 3.87
C LYS A 3 -11.52 73.57 2.88
N THR A 4 -10.41 73.38 2.16
CA THR A 4 -9.80 72.08 1.74
C THR A 4 -10.69 70.98 1.12
N ILE A 5 -10.62 70.84 -0.21
CA ILE A 5 -10.69 69.53 -0.88
C ILE A 5 -9.24 69.13 -1.15
N LEU A 6 -8.70 68.29 -0.27
CA LEU A 6 -7.35 67.76 -0.34
C LEU A 6 -7.42 66.31 -0.87
N ALA A 7 -6.67 66.07 -1.94
CA ALA A 7 -6.08 64.80 -2.37
C ALA A 7 -6.66 63.49 -1.79
N ALA A 8 -7.39 62.76 -2.64
CA ALA A 8 -7.57 61.31 -2.51
C ALA A 8 -7.49 60.65 -3.90
N LEU A 9 -6.39 60.90 -4.59
CA LEU A 9 -5.96 60.18 -5.78
C LEU A 9 -4.56 59.65 -5.44
N LEU A 10 -4.47 58.35 -5.15
CA LEU A 10 -3.32 57.50 -4.82
C LEU A 10 -3.57 56.75 -3.49
N LEU A 11 -4.28 55.63 -3.57
CA LEU A 11 -3.88 54.34 -2.99
C LEU A 11 -4.97 53.27 -3.31
N CYS A 12 -5.25 53.06 -4.59
CA CYS A 12 -5.71 51.72 -5.00
C CYS A 12 -4.43 50.90 -5.14
N GLN A 13 -3.93 50.35 -4.03
CA GLN A 13 -2.98 49.26 -4.12
C GLN A 13 -3.69 48.10 -4.81
N THR A 14 -3.32 47.92 -6.05
CA THR A 14 -3.58 46.76 -6.88
C THR A 14 -3.13 45.51 -6.15
N LEU A 15 -4.03 44.89 -5.39
CA LEU A 15 -4.02 43.43 -5.25
C LEU A 15 -4.54 42.85 -6.57
N VAL A 16 -3.74 43.00 -7.63
CA VAL A 16 -3.80 42.07 -8.75
C VAL A 16 -3.28 40.78 -8.15
N SER A 17 -4.18 39.89 -7.72
CA SER A 17 -3.80 38.49 -7.62
C SER A 17 -3.38 38.12 -9.04
N LEU A 18 -2.10 37.92 -9.27
CA LEU A 18 -1.65 37.21 -10.46
C LEU A 18 -2.42 35.89 -10.44
N ALA A 19 -3.41 35.76 -11.30
CA ALA A 19 -4.00 34.46 -11.58
C ALA A 19 -2.81 33.62 -12.06
N GLN A 20 -2.37 32.68 -11.22
CA GLN A 20 -1.27 31.81 -11.59
C GLN A 20 -1.75 31.01 -12.80
N ASP A 21 -1.03 31.13 -13.92
CA ASP A 21 -1.29 30.29 -15.08
C ASP A 21 -1.09 28.82 -14.67
N LEU A 22 -2.09 27.99 -14.97
CA LEU A 22 -2.10 26.57 -14.61
C LEU A 22 -1.76 25.72 -15.84
N SER A 23 -0.91 24.72 -15.65
CA SER A 23 -0.78 23.58 -16.55
C SER A 23 -1.83 22.53 -16.21
N TRP A 24 -2.61 22.09 -17.19
CA TRP A 24 -3.69 21.11 -17.02
C TRP A 24 -3.29 19.75 -17.55
N HIS A 25 -3.44 18.72 -16.71
CA HIS A 25 -3.07 17.34 -17.01
C HIS A 25 -4.30 16.45 -16.94
N THR A 26 -4.49 15.57 -17.93
CA THR A 26 -5.63 14.66 -17.99
C THR A 26 -5.11 13.23 -17.90
N PRO A 27 -5.59 12.41 -16.94
CA PRO A 27 -5.19 11.01 -16.85
C PRO A 27 -5.74 10.23 -18.04
N SER A 28 -4.95 9.29 -18.56
CA SER A 28 -5.35 8.36 -19.63
C SER A 28 -5.79 6.98 -19.10
N PHE A 29 -5.65 6.76 -17.81
CA PHE A 29 -6.05 5.55 -17.10
C PHE A 29 -6.38 5.88 -15.64
N VAL A 30 -7.05 4.94 -14.97
CA VAL A 30 -7.18 4.90 -13.51
C VAL A 30 -6.55 3.62 -13.01
N ASN A 31 -6.28 3.60 -11.71
CA ASN A 31 -5.85 2.41 -10.99
C ASN A 31 -7.02 1.80 -10.21
N GLY A 32 -6.91 0.55 -9.76
CA GLY A 32 -7.92 -0.14 -8.95
C GLY A 32 -8.99 -0.86 -9.77
N VAL A 33 -8.66 -1.30 -10.99
CA VAL A 33 -9.59 -2.02 -11.90
C VAL A 33 -9.03 -3.35 -12.38
N CYS A 34 -9.89 -4.36 -12.53
CA CYS A 34 -9.45 -5.68 -13.03
C CYS A 34 -8.93 -5.63 -14.47
N GLN A 35 -9.46 -4.72 -15.28
CA GLN A 35 -9.12 -4.60 -16.69
C GLN A 35 -9.37 -3.17 -17.16
N ARG A 36 -8.31 -2.51 -17.63
CA ARG A 36 -8.44 -1.19 -18.26
C ARG A 36 -9.19 -1.27 -19.58
N ASP A 37 -10.00 -0.25 -19.83
CA ASP A 37 -10.76 -0.11 -21.08
C ASP A 37 -10.71 1.35 -21.56
N SER A 38 -10.08 1.58 -22.71
CA SER A 38 -9.98 2.91 -23.31
C SER A 38 -11.35 3.48 -23.75
N ALA A 39 -12.37 2.64 -23.92
CA ALA A 39 -13.73 3.10 -24.23
C ALA A 39 -14.43 3.72 -23.01
N GLY A 40 -13.91 3.48 -21.80
CA GLY A 40 -14.45 4.02 -20.56
C GLY A 40 -13.43 3.91 -19.42
N ILE A 41 -12.54 4.89 -19.33
CA ILE A 41 -11.44 4.87 -18.35
C ILE A 41 -11.88 5.02 -16.89
N TYR A 42 -13.15 5.36 -16.63
CA TYR A 42 -13.74 5.58 -15.30
C TYR A 42 -14.88 4.58 -15.02
N HIS A 43 -14.70 3.34 -15.46
CA HIS A 43 -15.66 2.26 -15.23
C HIS A 43 -14.97 1.06 -14.60
N ARG A 44 -15.62 0.45 -13.61
CA ARG A 44 -15.11 -0.73 -12.91
C ARG A 44 -15.22 -2.00 -13.73
N LEU A 45 -16.19 -2.07 -14.64
CA LEU A 45 -16.35 -3.17 -15.59
C LEU A 45 -15.99 -2.69 -17.00
N PRO A 46 -15.21 -3.47 -17.78
CA PRO A 46 -14.95 -3.15 -19.18
C PRO A 46 -16.24 -3.28 -20.01
N ALA A 47 -16.34 -2.53 -21.10
CA ALA A 47 -17.53 -2.41 -21.95
C ALA A 47 -18.03 -3.77 -22.49
N ALA A 48 -17.14 -4.74 -22.67
CA ALA A 48 -17.48 -6.09 -23.09
C ALA A 48 -18.44 -6.81 -22.13
N LEU A 49 -18.49 -6.45 -20.84
CA LEU A 49 -19.38 -7.10 -19.87
C LEU A 49 -20.80 -6.53 -19.84
N LYS A 50 -21.09 -5.45 -20.60
CA LYS A 50 -22.38 -4.75 -20.55
C LYS A 50 -23.59 -5.68 -20.76
N ASP A 51 -23.48 -6.59 -21.72
CA ASP A 51 -24.55 -7.52 -22.08
C ASP A 51 -24.42 -8.87 -21.34
N GLU A 52 -23.36 -9.07 -20.55
CA GLU A 52 -23.15 -10.27 -19.74
C GLU A 52 -23.68 -10.13 -18.31
N VAL A 53 -23.78 -8.91 -17.79
CA VAL A 53 -24.30 -8.63 -16.44
C VAL A 53 -25.73 -8.11 -16.48
N ARG A 54 -26.44 -8.18 -15.34
CA ARG A 54 -27.75 -7.55 -15.21
C ARG A 54 -27.64 -6.03 -15.45
N PRO A 55 -28.63 -5.38 -16.09
CA PRO A 55 -28.58 -3.94 -16.36
C PRO A 55 -28.31 -3.06 -15.12
N ILE A 56 -28.81 -3.47 -13.94
CA ILE A 56 -28.54 -2.75 -12.69
C ILE A 56 -27.08 -2.86 -12.24
N VAL A 57 -26.42 -4.00 -12.44
CA VAL A 57 -24.99 -4.20 -12.13
C VAL A 57 -24.15 -3.37 -13.09
N TRP A 58 -24.49 -3.39 -14.38
CA TRP A 58 -23.82 -2.54 -15.37
C TRP A 58 -23.92 -1.06 -14.99
N ASN A 59 -25.11 -0.56 -14.64
CA ASN A 59 -25.27 0.85 -14.28
C ASN A 59 -24.46 1.23 -13.02
N LEU A 60 -24.36 0.34 -12.03
CA LEU A 60 -23.52 0.55 -10.84
C LEU A 60 -22.03 0.49 -11.15
N SER A 61 -21.61 -0.29 -12.15
CA SER A 61 -20.20 -0.36 -12.57
C SER A 61 -19.67 0.92 -13.21
N LEU A 62 -20.56 1.84 -13.61
CA LEU A 62 -20.17 3.15 -14.11
C LEU A 62 -19.71 4.09 -12.99
N ASN A 63 -20.04 3.77 -11.72
CA ASN A 63 -19.48 4.47 -10.57
C ASN A 63 -18.02 4.07 -10.37
N THR A 64 -17.19 5.02 -9.92
CA THR A 64 -15.73 4.88 -9.79
C THR A 64 -15.28 4.41 -8.40
N ALA A 65 -16.11 3.62 -7.69
CA ALA A 65 -15.81 3.19 -6.33
C ALA A 65 -14.51 2.37 -6.24
N GLY A 66 -13.57 2.85 -5.44
CA GLY A 66 -12.26 2.20 -5.27
C GLY A 66 -11.24 2.51 -6.37
N GLU A 67 -11.65 3.17 -7.45
CA GLU A 67 -10.73 3.69 -8.46
C GLU A 67 -9.95 4.88 -7.89
N TYR A 68 -8.70 5.02 -8.31
CA TYR A 68 -7.87 6.15 -7.92
C TYR A 68 -6.88 6.55 -9.02
N ILE A 69 -6.41 7.79 -8.95
CA ILE A 69 -5.31 8.28 -9.78
C ILE A 69 -4.10 8.44 -8.88
N HIS A 70 -3.04 7.68 -9.18
CA HIS A 70 -1.72 7.85 -8.58
C HIS A 70 -0.88 8.75 -9.47
N PHE A 71 -0.32 9.80 -8.91
CA PHE A 71 0.58 10.69 -9.63
C PHE A 71 1.69 11.20 -8.72
N ARG A 72 2.83 11.56 -9.30
CA ARG A 72 3.88 12.31 -8.61
C ARG A 72 3.87 13.74 -9.05
N SER A 73 4.13 14.65 -8.11
CA SER A 73 4.21 16.07 -8.44
C SER A 73 5.16 16.82 -7.53
N SER A 74 5.81 17.86 -8.08
CA SER A 74 6.51 18.88 -7.29
C SER A 74 5.56 19.96 -6.75
N ALA A 75 4.33 20.02 -7.28
CA ALA A 75 3.35 21.02 -6.94
C ALA A 75 2.88 20.89 -5.49
N ARG A 76 2.65 22.05 -4.86
CA ARG A 76 2.16 22.19 -3.48
C ARG A 76 0.68 22.59 -3.42
N SER A 77 0.05 22.74 -4.58
CA SER A 77 -1.36 23.12 -4.72
C SER A 77 -1.91 22.56 -6.01
N PHE A 78 -3.16 22.12 -5.96
CA PHE A 78 -3.85 21.50 -7.09
C PHE A 78 -5.24 22.10 -7.23
N ILE A 79 -5.67 22.30 -8.48
CA ILE A 79 -7.08 22.55 -8.80
C ILE A 79 -7.53 21.40 -9.68
N ILE A 80 -8.47 20.61 -9.19
CA ILE A 80 -9.03 19.48 -9.93
C ILE A 80 -10.41 19.85 -10.42
N LYS A 81 -10.64 19.71 -11.72
CA LYS A 81 -11.93 19.90 -12.36
C LYS A 81 -12.41 18.57 -12.93
N TYR A 82 -13.70 18.27 -12.76
CA TYR A 82 -14.29 17.05 -13.31
C TYR A 82 -15.77 17.22 -13.58
N GLY A 83 -16.28 16.39 -14.50
CA GLY A 83 -17.69 16.30 -14.83
C GLY A 83 -18.28 14.96 -14.39
N LEU A 84 -19.55 14.97 -13.98
CA LEU A 84 -20.28 13.79 -13.54
C LEU A 84 -21.41 13.42 -14.52
N SER A 85 -21.72 12.13 -14.63
CA SER A 85 -22.90 11.65 -15.36
C SER A 85 -24.16 11.61 -14.52
N GLY A 86 -24.04 11.25 -13.24
CA GLY A 86 -25.16 11.19 -12.30
C GLY A 86 -25.65 12.58 -11.93
N LYS A 87 -26.96 12.79 -12.03
CA LYS A 87 -27.61 14.06 -11.66
C LYS A 87 -27.75 14.27 -10.15
N SER A 88 -27.79 13.17 -9.38
CA SER A 88 -27.84 13.25 -7.92
C SER A 88 -26.42 13.34 -7.38
N LEU A 89 -26.15 14.40 -6.61
CA LEU A 89 -24.85 14.62 -5.98
C LEU A 89 -24.75 13.96 -4.61
N ALA A 90 -25.87 13.56 -4.01
CA ALA A 90 -25.95 12.94 -2.69
C ALA A 90 -27.04 11.86 -2.68
N MET A 91 -27.10 11.08 -1.60
CA MET A 91 -28.22 10.19 -1.27
C MET A 91 -28.81 10.60 0.09
N PRO A 92 -30.06 10.24 0.42
CA PRO A 92 -30.67 10.63 1.70
C PRO A 92 -29.84 10.31 2.93
N HIS A 93 -29.07 9.23 2.88
CA HIS A 93 -28.21 8.77 3.96
C HIS A 93 -26.71 9.01 3.68
N MET A 94 -26.30 9.48 2.49
CA MET A 94 -24.88 9.62 2.11
C MET A 94 -24.55 11.03 1.60
N PRO A 95 -23.55 11.72 2.18
CA PRO A 95 -23.23 13.10 1.82
C PRO A 95 -22.65 13.19 0.41
N SER A 96 -22.72 14.38 -0.18
CA SER A 96 -22.23 14.61 -1.54
C SER A 96 -20.72 14.41 -1.70
N THR A 97 -19.97 14.66 -0.63
CA THR A 97 -18.53 14.38 -0.57
C THR A 97 -18.20 12.90 -0.70
N GLY A 98 -19.07 11.99 -0.26
CA GLY A 98 -18.91 10.54 -0.45
C GLY A 98 -19.43 10.05 -1.80
N VAL A 99 -20.63 10.49 -2.17
CA VAL A 99 -21.29 10.06 -3.43
C VAL A 99 -20.54 10.55 -4.65
N SER A 100 -20.18 11.84 -4.66
CA SER A 100 -19.72 12.57 -5.84
C SER A 100 -18.36 13.22 -5.66
N GLY A 101 -17.79 13.21 -4.46
CA GLY A 101 -16.56 13.93 -4.15
C GLY A 101 -15.27 13.20 -4.52
N LEU A 102 -14.17 13.93 -4.38
CA LEU A 102 -12.81 13.43 -4.52
C LEU A 102 -12.09 13.46 -3.17
N ASP A 103 -11.03 12.67 -3.02
CA ASP A 103 -10.26 12.62 -1.79
C ASP A 103 -8.76 12.44 -2.06
N LEU A 104 -7.94 13.39 -1.64
CA LEU A 104 -6.51 13.42 -1.97
C LEU A 104 -5.68 13.08 -0.75
N TYR A 105 -4.72 12.19 -0.96
CA TYR A 105 -3.68 11.88 0.00
C TYR A 105 -2.31 12.11 -0.62
N ALA A 106 -1.36 12.54 0.20
CA ALA A 106 0.05 12.68 -0.14
C ALA A 106 0.88 11.76 0.76
N VAL A 107 1.93 11.15 0.20
CA VAL A 107 2.88 10.33 0.96
C VAL A 107 4.10 11.18 1.32
N ASP A 108 4.45 11.23 2.61
CA ASP A 108 5.61 11.99 3.06
C ASP A 108 6.93 11.24 2.83
N LYS A 109 8.05 11.92 3.12
CA LYS A 109 9.39 11.33 2.98
C LYS A 109 9.62 10.05 3.79
N ASN A 110 8.81 9.79 4.81
CA ASN A 110 8.88 8.59 5.65
C ASN A 110 7.88 7.51 5.23
N GLY A 111 7.18 7.70 4.11
CA GLY A 111 6.16 6.76 3.62
C GLY A 111 4.81 6.89 4.34
N ALA A 112 4.61 7.91 5.18
CA ALA A 112 3.36 8.09 5.89
C ALA A 112 2.31 8.75 4.98
N TRP A 113 1.09 8.20 5.00
CA TRP A 113 -0.07 8.74 4.29
C TRP A 113 -0.64 9.95 5.02
N ASN A 114 -0.72 11.09 4.33
CA ASN A 114 -1.24 12.34 4.86
C ASN A 114 -2.45 12.78 4.04
N TRP A 115 -3.56 13.04 4.72
CA TRP A 115 -4.76 13.56 4.05
C TRP A 115 -4.58 15.04 3.68
N ALA A 116 -4.92 15.39 2.44
CA ALA A 116 -4.91 16.77 1.97
C ALA A 116 -6.35 17.33 1.98
N PRO A 117 -6.70 18.23 2.92
CA PRO A 117 -8.06 18.77 3.01
C PRO A 117 -8.38 19.65 1.80
N PRO A 118 -9.53 19.44 1.13
CA PRO A 118 -9.95 20.27 0.00
C PRO A 118 -10.83 21.46 0.42
N GLY A 119 -10.77 22.54 -0.36
CA GLY A 119 -11.94 23.37 -0.64
C GLY A 119 -12.66 22.84 -1.88
N TYR A 120 -13.99 22.73 -1.87
CA TYR A 120 -14.73 22.11 -2.98
C TYR A 120 -16.02 22.85 -3.33
N ARG A 121 -16.46 22.70 -4.59
CA ARG A 121 -17.74 23.19 -5.11
C ARG A 121 -18.29 22.22 -6.15
N PHE A 122 -19.51 21.74 -5.94
CA PHE A 122 -20.23 20.94 -6.94
C PHE A 122 -21.01 21.84 -7.91
N GLY A 123 -21.17 21.39 -9.15
CA GLY A 123 -21.89 22.07 -10.22
C GLY A 123 -21.70 21.33 -11.56
N ASP A 124 -22.07 21.95 -12.69
CA ASP A 124 -21.87 21.36 -14.03
C ASP A 124 -20.42 20.94 -14.27
N THR A 125 -19.49 21.75 -13.74
CA THR A 125 -18.11 21.36 -13.50
C THR A 125 -17.86 21.39 -11.99
N CYS A 126 -17.57 20.22 -11.43
CA CYS A 126 -17.16 20.10 -10.04
C CYS A 126 -15.70 20.54 -9.92
N VAL A 127 -15.37 21.22 -8.81
CA VAL A 127 -14.03 21.76 -8.56
C VAL A 127 -13.60 21.39 -7.14
N TYR A 128 -12.40 20.81 -7.04
CA TYR A 128 -11.68 20.60 -5.78
C TYR A 128 -10.38 21.40 -5.82
N SER A 129 -10.05 22.06 -4.73
CA SER A 129 -8.82 22.85 -4.59
C SER A 129 -8.08 22.40 -3.34
N TYR A 130 -6.80 22.08 -3.51
CA TYR A 130 -5.90 21.65 -2.46
C TYR A 130 -4.75 22.66 -2.40
N ARG A 131 -4.39 23.09 -1.19
CA ARG A 131 -3.40 24.16 -0.99
C ARG A 131 -2.43 23.81 0.12
N ASP A 132 -1.28 24.47 0.09
CA ASP A 132 -0.27 24.42 1.15
C ASP A 132 0.22 23.01 1.52
N ILE A 133 0.19 22.09 0.55
CA ILE A 133 0.72 20.73 0.76
C ILE A 133 2.24 20.81 0.85
N TYR A 134 2.82 20.07 1.79
CA TYR A 134 4.26 19.98 1.92
C TYR A 134 4.84 19.07 0.84
N VAL A 135 5.70 19.64 -0.01
CA VAL A 135 6.61 18.92 -0.89
C VAL A 135 7.99 19.54 -0.69
N ALA A 136 9.00 18.69 -0.47
CA ALA A 136 10.35 19.18 -0.25
C ALA A 136 10.89 19.85 -1.52
N SER A 137 11.64 20.94 -1.35
CA SER A 137 12.20 21.71 -2.48
C SER A 137 13.07 20.81 -3.36
N GLY A 138 12.83 20.86 -4.67
CA GLY A 138 13.55 20.05 -5.66
C GLY A 138 13.18 18.55 -5.68
N GLN A 139 12.12 18.15 -4.97
CA GLN A 139 11.61 16.78 -4.96
C GLN A 139 10.17 16.72 -5.49
N MET A 140 9.75 15.53 -5.87
CA MET A 140 8.34 15.20 -6.13
C MET A 140 7.84 14.30 -5.00
N ALA A 141 6.56 14.44 -4.65
CA ALA A 141 5.87 13.55 -3.72
C ALA A 141 4.84 12.70 -4.45
N ASP A 142 4.53 11.53 -3.90
CA ASP A 142 3.47 10.65 -4.38
C ASP A 142 2.10 11.12 -3.86
N PHE A 143 1.12 11.19 -4.75
CA PHE A 143 -0.24 11.61 -4.50
C PHE A 143 -1.24 10.57 -4.99
N TYR A 144 -2.30 10.36 -4.21
CA TYR A 144 -3.35 9.40 -4.52
C TYR A 144 -4.70 10.12 -4.41
N LEU A 145 -5.37 10.26 -5.55
CA LEU A 145 -6.69 10.85 -5.65
C LEU A 145 -7.75 9.76 -5.78
N TYR A 146 -8.46 9.47 -4.70
CA TYR A 146 -9.61 8.55 -4.73
C TYR A 146 -10.81 9.22 -5.40
N LEU A 147 -11.46 8.46 -6.27
CA LEU A 147 -12.59 8.92 -7.09
C LEU A 147 -13.95 8.71 -6.39
N PRO A 148 -15.04 9.30 -6.91
CA PRO A 148 -16.37 9.20 -6.29
C PRO A 148 -16.85 7.76 -6.08
N LEU A 149 -17.58 7.51 -4.98
CA LEU A 149 -18.05 6.17 -4.64
C LEU A 149 -19.36 5.79 -5.35
N TYR A 150 -20.26 6.74 -5.57
CA TYR A 150 -21.63 6.46 -6.06
C TYR A 150 -22.02 7.37 -7.23
N ASN A 151 -21.05 7.84 -8.01
CA ASN A 151 -21.30 8.60 -9.22
C ASN A 151 -20.23 8.31 -10.28
N ALA A 152 -20.60 8.46 -11.55
CA ALA A 152 -19.76 8.19 -12.69
C ALA A 152 -19.02 9.46 -13.15
N VAL A 153 -17.70 9.37 -13.28
CA VAL A 153 -16.84 10.44 -13.79
C VAL A 153 -16.84 10.43 -15.32
N LYS A 154 -17.16 11.58 -15.94
CA LYS A 154 -17.11 11.75 -17.40
C LYS A 154 -15.74 12.13 -17.90
N TRP A 155 -15.10 13.04 -17.17
CA TRP A 155 -13.79 13.60 -17.46
C TRP A 155 -13.23 14.18 -16.17
N LEU A 156 -11.90 14.21 -16.05
CA LEU A 156 -11.19 14.82 -14.94
C LEU A 156 -9.90 15.45 -15.46
N SER A 157 -9.53 16.61 -14.91
CA SER A 157 -8.27 17.27 -15.21
C SER A 157 -7.66 17.89 -13.95
N ILE A 158 -6.35 17.75 -13.79
CA ILE A 158 -5.56 18.23 -12.65
C ILE A 158 -4.74 19.43 -13.10
N GLY A 159 -5.02 20.59 -12.52
CA GLY A 159 -4.28 21.83 -12.71
C GLY A 159 -3.21 22.01 -11.66
N VAL A 160 -1.98 22.25 -12.09
CA VAL A 160 -0.82 22.63 -11.26
C VAL A 160 -0.26 23.98 -11.73
N THR A 161 0.42 24.72 -10.86
CA THR A 161 1.10 25.97 -11.23
C THR A 161 2.11 25.72 -12.35
N GLN A 162 2.22 26.65 -13.30
CA GLN A 162 3.18 26.55 -14.40
C GLN A 162 4.61 26.30 -13.88
N ASN A 163 5.33 25.40 -14.57
CA ASN A 163 6.66 24.86 -14.23
C ASN A 163 6.71 23.79 -13.13
N GLU A 164 5.61 23.54 -12.42
CA GLU A 164 5.51 22.35 -11.58
C GLU A 164 5.36 21.09 -12.45
N GLN A 165 5.96 19.99 -11.99
CA GLN A 165 5.92 18.71 -12.69
C GLN A 165 4.75 17.88 -12.19
N LEU A 166 4.10 17.13 -13.07
CA LEU A 166 3.12 16.11 -12.75
C LEU A 166 3.30 14.91 -13.68
N GLU A 167 3.43 13.72 -13.11
CA GLU A 167 3.55 12.45 -13.81
C GLU A 167 2.51 11.46 -13.25
N PHE A 168 1.67 10.89 -14.13
CA PHE A 168 0.77 9.82 -13.73
C PHE A 168 1.53 8.51 -13.59
N ILE A 169 1.34 7.83 -12.46
CA ILE A 169 2.05 6.61 -12.11
C ILE A 169 1.11 5.42 -12.30
N ASP A 170 1.57 4.48 -13.12
CA ASP A 170 0.92 3.20 -13.34
C ASP A 170 1.05 2.29 -12.10
N GLU A 171 0.13 1.34 -11.97
CA GLU A 171 0.09 0.33 -10.91
C GLU A 171 1.42 -0.40 -10.75
N ARG A 172 1.69 -0.80 -9.50
CA ARG A 172 2.80 -1.70 -9.19
C ARG A 172 2.53 -3.06 -9.80
N LYS A 173 3.59 -3.79 -10.14
CA LYS A 173 3.49 -5.16 -10.67
C LYS A 173 3.13 -6.20 -9.62
N GLU A 174 3.12 -5.78 -8.36
CA GLU A 174 2.69 -6.58 -7.23
C GLU A 174 1.23 -7.02 -7.40
N LYS A 175 0.93 -8.25 -6.96
CA LYS A 175 -0.42 -8.80 -7.07
C LYS A 175 -1.42 -8.02 -6.18
N PRO A 176 -2.59 -7.61 -6.71
CA PRO A 176 -3.60 -6.90 -5.95
C PRO A 176 -4.47 -7.84 -5.10
N VAL A 177 -5.25 -7.27 -4.18
CA VAL A 177 -6.42 -7.94 -3.59
C VAL A 177 -7.64 -7.60 -4.43
N VAL A 178 -8.42 -8.61 -4.83
CA VAL A 178 -9.63 -8.40 -5.65
C VAL A 178 -10.87 -8.75 -4.84
N ALA A 179 -11.71 -7.75 -4.57
CA ALA A 179 -12.86 -7.88 -3.68
C ALA A 179 -14.19 -7.75 -4.45
N TYR A 180 -15.13 -8.66 -4.20
CA TYR A 180 -16.49 -8.63 -4.75
C TYR A 180 -17.53 -8.59 -3.63
N GLY A 181 -18.44 -7.62 -3.70
CA GLY A 181 -19.42 -7.43 -2.65
C GLY A 181 -20.56 -6.48 -2.94
N THR A 182 -21.07 -5.90 -1.86
CA THR A 182 -22.36 -5.20 -1.81
C THR A 182 -22.22 -3.67 -1.85
N SER A 183 -23.26 -2.96 -1.41
CA SER A 183 -23.25 -1.51 -1.17
C SER A 183 -22.21 -1.08 -0.13
N ILE A 184 -21.94 -1.92 0.88
CA ILE A 184 -20.93 -1.66 1.90
C ILE A 184 -19.54 -1.61 1.25
N MET A 185 -19.27 -2.57 0.36
CA MET A 185 -18.03 -2.58 -0.43
C MET A 185 -17.94 -1.40 -1.39
N GLU A 186 -19.02 -1.07 -2.10
CA GLU A 186 -19.06 0.14 -2.96
C GLU A 186 -18.81 1.43 -2.18
N GLY A 187 -19.01 1.41 -0.85
CA GLY A 187 -18.59 2.47 0.07
C GLY A 187 -19.75 3.20 0.75
N ALA A 188 -20.97 2.65 0.77
CA ALA A 188 -22.07 3.23 1.55
C ALA A 188 -21.89 2.89 3.04
N VAL A 189 -21.77 3.84 3.97
CA VAL A 189 -21.93 5.31 3.87
C VAL A 189 -20.67 6.06 4.33
N ALA A 190 -19.56 5.87 3.62
CA ALA A 190 -18.35 6.65 3.86
C ALA A 190 -18.61 8.14 3.56
N SER A 191 -18.17 9.04 4.45
CA SER A 191 -18.38 10.48 4.28
C SER A 191 -17.57 11.09 3.14
N ARG A 192 -16.50 10.42 2.70
CA ARG A 192 -15.62 10.75 1.56
C ARG A 192 -14.94 9.48 1.02
N PRO A 193 -14.49 9.45 -0.24
CA PRO A 193 -13.90 8.26 -0.87
C PRO A 193 -12.78 7.58 -0.08
N GLY A 194 -11.90 8.35 0.58
CA GLY A 194 -10.79 7.79 1.36
C GLY A 194 -11.21 7.03 2.62
N PHE A 195 -12.48 7.11 3.02
CA PHE A 195 -13.06 6.35 4.11
C PHE A 195 -13.82 5.09 3.68
N ALA A 196 -13.96 4.81 2.38
CA ALA A 196 -14.36 3.47 1.97
C ALA A 196 -13.34 2.45 2.50
N TRP A 197 -13.81 1.35 3.10
CA TRP A 197 -12.92 0.42 3.79
C TRP A 197 -11.86 -0.20 2.87
N THR A 198 -12.15 -0.39 1.58
CA THR A 198 -11.18 -0.84 0.58
C THR A 198 -10.06 0.18 0.37
N ASN A 199 -10.39 1.47 0.44
CA ASN A 199 -9.42 2.56 0.25
C ASN A 199 -8.58 2.80 1.51
N ILE A 200 -9.14 2.52 2.69
CA ILE A 200 -8.37 2.46 3.94
C ILE A 200 -7.40 1.28 3.88
N LEU A 201 -7.88 0.12 3.46
CA LEU A 201 -7.09 -1.09 3.34
C LEU A 201 -5.92 -0.93 2.34
N HIS A 202 -6.15 -0.28 1.20
CA HIS A 202 -5.10 0.08 0.24
C HIS A 202 -3.96 0.83 0.93
N ARG A 203 -4.26 1.86 1.71
CA ARG A 203 -3.23 2.64 2.43
C ARG A 203 -2.53 1.84 3.51
N ASN A 204 -3.27 1.02 4.26
CA ASN A 204 -2.73 0.26 5.37
C ASN A 204 -1.80 -0.88 4.93
N LEU A 205 -2.11 -1.51 3.79
CA LEU A 205 -1.28 -2.59 3.24
C LEU A 205 -0.18 -2.08 2.31
N GLY A 206 -0.37 -0.92 1.65
CA GLY A 206 0.52 -0.47 0.58
C GLY A 206 0.38 -1.28 -0.72
N ARG A 207 -0.71 -2.05 -0.82
CA ARG A 207 -1.04 -2.98 -1.90
C ARG A 207 -2.37 -2.59 -2.52
N GLU A 208 -2.49 -2.71 -3.82
CA GLU A 208 -3.71 -2.37 -4.55
C GLU A 208 -4.91 -3.22 -4.11
N ILE A 209 -6.06 -2.57 -3.97
CA ILE A 209 -7.35 -3.19 -3.65
C ILE A 209 -8.35 -2.87 -4.76
N ILE A 210 -8.76 -3.87 -5.52
CA ILE A 210 -9.78 -3.74 -6.57
C ILE A 210 -11.17 -3.93 -5.94
N ASN A 211 -12.04 -2.93 -6.11
CA ASN A 211 -13.36 -2.86 -5.50
C ASN A 211 -14.49 -3.15 -6.52
N LEU A 212 -15.02 -4.37 -6.49
CA LEU A 212 -16.20 -4.77 -7.27
C LEU A 212 -17.46 -4.78 -6.38
N GLY A 213 -17.70 -3.72 -5.61
CA GLY A 213 -18.92 -3.56 -4.82
C GLY A 213 -20.13 -3.11 -5.65
N PHE A 214 -21.27 -3.78 -5.57
CA PHE A 214 -22.48 -3.38 -6.28
C PHE A 214 -23.67 -3.28 -5.33
N SER A 215 -24.14 -2.06 -5.09
CA SER A 215 -25.24 -1.76 -4.18
C SER A 215 -26.51 -2.57 -4.46
N GLY A 216 -26.91 -3.37 -3.46
CA GLY A 216 -28.06 -4.29 -3.56
C GLY A 216 -27.86 -5.48 -4.51
N ASN A 217 -26.68 -5.65 -5.09
CA ASN A 217 -26.44 -6.52 -6.24
C ASN A 217 -25.18 -7.40 -6.14
N GLY A 218 -24.44 -7.38 -5.03
CA GLY A 218 -23.39 -8.39 -4.78
C GLY A 218 -24.02 -9.76 -4.50
N LYS A 219 -24.10 -10.64 -5.51
CA LYS A 219 -24.88 -11.89 -5.45
C LYS A 219 -24.13 -13.12 -6.00
N PHE A 220 -22.80 -13.11 -5.96
CA PHE A 220 -21.96 -14.21 -6.46
C PHE A 220 -22.17 -14.51 -7.96
N GLU A 221 -22.31 -13.48 -8.79
CA GLU A 221 -22.65 -13.66 -10.21
C GLU A 221 -21.44 -14.12 -11.04
N LYS A 222 -21.67 -15.11 -11.92
CA LYS A 222 -20.65 -15.71 -12.79
C LYS A 222 -19.80 -14.71 -13.59
N PRO A 223 -20.37 -13.70 -14.28
CA PRO A 223 -19.57 -12.76 -15.07
C PRO A 223 -18.56 -11.96 -14.23
N ILE A 224 -18.89 -11.68 -12.96
CA ILE A 224 -17.98 -10.97 -12.05
C ILE A 224 -16.80 -11.88 -11.68
N PHE A 225 -17.05 -13.16 -11.38
CA PHE A 225 -15.96 -14.11 -11.16
C PHE A 225 -15.10 -14.35 -12.41
N ASP A 226 -15.71 -14.34 -13.59
CA ASP A 226 -14.97 -14.45 -14.86
C ASP A 226 -14.03 -13.25 -15.09
N LEU A 227 -14.45 -12.05 -14.68
CA LEU A 227 -13.59 -10.86 -14.68
C LEU A 227 -12.49 -10.96 -13.62
N MET A 228 -12.82 -11.33 -12.39
CA MET A 228 -11.83 -11.51 -11.31
C MET A 228 -10.74 -12.52 -11.69
N ALA A 229 -11.09 -13.58 -12.44
CA ALA A 229 -10.16 -14.59 -12.93
C ALA A 229 -9.19 -14.10 -14.03
N LYS A 230 -9.28 -12.85 -14.47
CA LYS A 230 -8.29 -12.22 -15.35
C LYS A 230 -7.11 -11.60 -14.59
N VAL A 231 -7.22 -11.48 -13.27
CA VAL A 231 -6.24 -10.82 -12.41
C VAL A 231 -5.55 -11.85 -11.54
N ASP A 232 -4.22 -11.95 -11.62
CA ASP A 232 -3.42 -12.76 -10.71
C ASP A 232 -3.35 -12.08 -9.34
N ALA A 233 -4.31 -12.38 -8.47
CA ALA A 233 -4.48 -11.72 -7.18
C ALA A 233 -3.59 -12.33 -6.08
N ALA A 234 -3.28 -11.52 -5.07
CA ALA A 234 -2.71 -11.99 -3.81
C ALA A 234 -3.78 -12.71 -2.97
N VAL A 235 -5.00 -12.16 -2.94
CA VAL A 235 -6.19 -12.75 -2.28
C VAL A 235 -7.45 -12.33 -3.05
N TYR A 236 -8.44 -13.23 -3.16
CA TYR A 236 -9.80 -12.87 -3.55
C TYR A 236 -10.72 -12.75 -2.34
N ILE A 237 -11.56 -11.72 -2.27
CA ILE A 237 -12.52 -11.48 -1.18
C ILE A 237 -13.96 -11.57 -1.68
N PHE A 238 -14.78 -12.35 -0.97
CA PHE A 238 -16.19 -12.61 -1.24
C PHE A 238 -17.04 -12.07 -0.08
N ASP A 239 -17.54 -10.84 -0.20
CA ASP A 239 -18.35 -10.15 0.82
C ASP A 239 -19.71 -9.72 0.24
N CYS A 240 -20.53 -10.72 -0.09
CA CYS A 240 -21.83 -10.54 -0.75
C CYS A 240 -23.03 -10.78 0.18
N MET A 241 -22.80 -11.25 1.40
CA MET A 241 -23.88 -11.71 2.30
C MET A 241 -24.95 -10.64 2.59
N PRO A 242 -24.61 -9.34 2.70
CA PRO A 242 -25.63 -8.31 2.92
C PRO A 242 -26.72 -8.17 1.86
N ASN A 243 -26.53 -8.73 0.65
CA ASN A 243 -27.55 -8.68 -0.40
C ASN A 243 -28.34 -9.99 -0.56
N LEU A 244 -28.10 -10.96 0.32
CA LEU A 244 -28.78 -12.26 0.34
C LEU A 244 -29.81 -12.39 1.49
N THR A 245 -30.10 -11.29 2.20
CA THR A 245 -31.01 -11.25 3.36
C THR A 245 -32.48 -10.99 3.01
N ARG A 246 -32.85 -10.87 1.72
CA ARG A 246 -34.24 -10.62 1.29
C ARG A 246 -34.86 -11.88 0.66
N GLU A 247 -36.05 -12.24 1.14
CA GLU A 247 -36.76 -13.54 1.03
C GLU A 247 -37.03 -14.13 -0.38
N ALA A 248 -36.60 -13.48 -1.47
CA ALA A 248 -36.88 -13.96 -2.84
C ALA A 248 -35.65 -14.33 -3.69
N VAL A 249 -34.42 -14.15 -3.19
CA VAL A 249 -33.24 -14.08 -4.09
C VAL A 249 -32.36 -15.33 -4.12
N SER A 250 -32.36 -16.23 -3.13
CA SER A 250 -31.48 -17.40 -3.24
C SER A 250 -31.90 -18.56 -2.36
N ALA A 251 -32.26 -19.68 -2.98
CA ALA A 251 -32.21 -20.96 -2.30
C ALA A 251 -30.76 -21.20 -1.80
N PRO A 252 -30.54 -21.75 -0.59
CA PRO A 252 -29.20 -22.04 -0.06
C PRO A 252 -28.28 -22.75 -1.07
N ASP A 253 -28.83 -23.71 -1.82
CA ASP A 253 -28.10 -24.47 -2.84
C ASP A 253 -27.65 -23.59 -4.02
N GLU A 254 -28.43 -22.57 -4.39
CA GLU A 254 -28.05 -21.64 -5.46
C GLU A 254 -26.88 -20.76 -5.05
N VAL A 255 -26.87 -20.26 -3.80
CA VAL A 255 -25.73 -19.50 -3.25
C VAL A 255 -24.48 -20.36 -3.24
N GLU A 256 -24.61 -21.59 -2.74
CA GLU A 256 -23.50 -22.54 -2.68
C GLU A 256 -22.96 -22.85 -4.08
N ASN A 257 -23.83 -23.10 -5.06
CA ASN A 257 -23.44 -23.37 -6.45
C ASN A 257 -22.69 -22.19 -7.09
N ARG A 258 -23.13 -20.96 -6.82
CA ARG A 258 -22.45 -19.74 -7.31
C ARG A 258 -21.08 -19.56 -6.68
N ILE A 259 -20.94 -19.79 -5.37
CA ILE A 259 -19.65 -19.77 -4.68
C ILE A 259 -18.72 -20.84 -5.26
N ARG A 260 -19.21 -22.07 -5.46
CA ARG A 260 -18.46 -23.17 -6.07
C ARG A 260 -18.00 -22.85 -7.49
N TYR A 261 -18.85 -22.20 -8.29
CA TYR A 261 -18.46 -21.70 -9.60
C TYR A 261 -17.29 -20.72 -9.48
N GLY A 262 -17.42 -19.70 -8.61
CA GLY A 262 -16.36 -18.71 -8.38
C GLY A 262 -15.04 -19.35 -7.97
N LEU A 263 -15.08 -20.24 -6.97
CA LEU A 263 -13.88 -20.98 -6.52
C LEU A 263 -13.25 -21.80 -7.65
N THR A 264 -14.05 -22.53 -8.41
CA THR A 264 -13.56 -23.35 -9.53
C THR A 264 -12.92 -22.48 -10.60
N LYS A 265 -13.58 -21.38 -10.97
CA LYS A 265 -13.12 -20.45 -12.01
C LYS A 265 -11.80 -19.79 -11.61
N LEU A 266 -11.72 -19.23 -10.40
CA LEU A 266 -10.54 -18.54 -9.90
C LEU A 266 -9.36 -19.50 -9.74
N ARG A 267 -9.58 -20.71 -9.21
CA ARG A 267 -8.50 -21.71 -9.03
C ARG A 267 -8.01 -22.30 -10.35
N SER A 268 -8.88 -22.38 -11.36
CA SER A 268 -8.47 -22.82 -12.70
C SER A 268 -7.55 -21.80 -13.36
N ALA A 269 -7.77 -20.49 -13.12
CA ALA A 269 -6.93 -19.43 -13.65
C ALA A 269 -5.67 -19.19 -12.81
N HIS A 270 -5.81 -19.22 -11.47
CA HIS A 270 -4.77 -18.90 -10.50
C HIS A 270 -4.74 -19.93 -9.37
N PRO A 271 -4.10 -21.10 -9.60
CA PRO A 271 -4.01 -22.16 -8.61
C PRO A 271 -3.33 -21.68 -7.32
N GLY A 272 -3.90 -22.04 -6.17
CA GLY A 272 -3.30 -21.77 -4.86
C GLY A 272 -3.58 -20.37 -4.29
N VAL A 273 -4.14 -19.43 -5.06
CA VAL A 273 -4.49 -18.10 -4.52
C VAL A 273 -5.56 -18.24 -3.42
N PRO A 274 -5.33 -17.65 -2.24
CA PRO A 274 -6.31 -17.63 -1.15
C PRO A 274 -7.64 -16.98 -1.52
N VAL A 275 -8.72 -17.53 -0.98
CA VAL A 275 -10.07 -16.94 -1.03
C VAL A 275 -10.57 -16.69 0.38
N LEU A 276 -10.98 -15.46 0.66
CA LEU A 276 -11.59 -15.04 1.91
C LEU A 276 -13.10 -14.84 1.73
N LEU A 277 -13.89 -15.65 2.44
CA LEU A 277 -15.34 -15.46 2.58
C LEU A 277 -15.61 -14.55 3.79
N ALA A 278 -16.69 -13.78 3.75
CA ALA A 278 -17.10 -12.94 4.87
C ALA A 278 -18.55 -13.20 5.30
N GLU A 279 -18.77 -13.19 6.61
CA GLU A 279 -20.10 -13.18 7.23
C GLU A 279 -20.77 -11.81 7.11
N TYR A 280 -22.07 -11.74 7.44
CA TYR A 280 -22.79 -10.47 7.51
C TYR A 280 -22.30 -9.68 8.75
N PRO A 281 -21.93 -8.41 8.61
CA PRO A 281 -21.50 -7.58 9.75
C PRO A 281 -22.68 -7.00 10.52
N ASP A 282 -23.34 -7.79 11.34
CA ASP A 282 -24.47 -7.25 12.12
C ASP A 282 -23.95 -6.31 13.21
N GLY A 283 -24.64 -5.19 13.39
CA GLY A 283 -24.16 -4.07 14.20
C GLY A 283 -24.35 -4.21 15.71
N ASP A 284 -24.79 -5.39 16.18
CA ASP A 284 -25.37 -5.64 17.50
C ASP A 284 -26.28 -4.49 17.96
N ILE A 285 -27.56 -4.53 17.55
CA ILE A 285 -28.52 -3.44 17.76
C ILE A 285 -29.61 -3.91 18.76
N PRO A 286 -29.34 -3.94 20.08
CA PRO A 286 -30.15 -4.67 21.06
C PRO A 286 -31.60 -4.16 21.25
N PHE A 287 -31.89 -2.92 20.83
CA PHE A 287 -33.24 -2.33 20.92
C PHE A 287 -33.97 -2.30 19.56
N TYR A 288 -33.41 -2.89 18.51
CA TYR A 288 -34.07 -2.97 17.21
C TYR A 288 -35.05 -4.14 17.19
N THR A 289 -36.34 -3.83 17.00
CA THR A 289 -37.42 -4.80 17.23
C THR A 289 -37.88 -5.55 15.98
N ASP A 290 -37.27 -5.29 14.80
CA ASP A 290 -37.57 -6.05 13.58
C ASP A 290 -36.82 -7.39 13.60
N THR A 291 -37.42 -8.34 14.32
CA THR A 291 -36.87 -9.70 14.49
C THR A 291 -36.76 -10.47 13.18
N ALA A 292 -37.60 -10.19 12.18
CA ALA A 292 -37.54 -10.83 10.87
C ALA A 292 -36.27 -10.40 10.12
N LEU A 293 -35.96 -9.10 10.12
CA LEU A 293 -34.74 -8.59 9.51
C LEU A 293 -33.48 -9.13 10.21
N LEU A 294 -33.45 -9.14 11.54
CA LEU A 294 -32.33 -9.69 12.32
C LEU A 294 -32.13 -11.19 12.03
N ASN A 295 -33.21 -11.97 12.00
CA ASN A 295 -33.13 -13.40 11.65
C ASN A 295 -32.58 -13.61 10.24
N ASN A 296 -32.97 -12.78 9.27
CA ASN A 296 -32.47 -12.90 7.90
C ASN A 296 -30.96 -12.61 7.79
N ARG A 297 -30.43 -11.67 8.59
CA ARG A 297 -28.99 -11.39 8.65
C ARG A 297 -28.23 -12.55 9.29
N HIS A 298 -28.73 -13.03 10.42
CA HIS A 298 -28.16 -14.19 11.09
C HIS A 298 -28.15 -15.43 10.17
N ASN A 299 -29.25 -15.68 9.46
CA ASN A 299 -29.36 -16.78 8.51
C ASN A 299 -28.35 -16.66 7.35
N ALA A 300 -28.06 -15.43 6.89
CA ALA A 300 -27.02 -15.20 5.89
C ALA A 300 -25.63 -15.59 6.44
N SER A 301 -25.26 -15.13 7.63
CA SER A 301 -23.99 -15.54 8.28
C SER A 301 -23.91 -17.07 8.47
N MET A 302 -25.00 -17.69 8.94
CA MET A 302 -25.06 -19.14 9.11
C MET A 302 -24.92 -19.91 7.80
N LEU A 303 -25.50 -19.38 6.70
CA LEU A 303 -25.38 -19.97 5.37
C LEU A 303 -23.92 -19.96 4.88
N ILE A 304 -23.24 -18.81 4.90
CA ILE A 304 -21.85 -18.74 4.40
C ILE A 304 -20.90 -19.56 5.27
N ALA A 305 -21.11 -19.58 6.59
CA ALA A 305 -20.33 -20.42 7.50
C ALA A 305 -20.57 -21.92 7.25
N SER A 306 -21.81 -22.30 6.91
CA SER A 306 -22.15 -23.67 6.51
C SER A 306 -21.47 -24.06 5.20
N VAL A 307 -21.53 -23.20 4.16
CA VAL A 307 -20.84 -23.42 2.88
C VAL A 307 -19.33 -23.56 3.10
N TYR A 308 -18.73 -22.67 3.89
CA TYR A 308 -17.32 -22.74 4.26
C TYR A 308 -16.96 -24.09 4.89
N ARG A 309 -17.71 -24.54 5.91
CA ARG A 309 -17.46 -25.84 6.57
C ARG A 309 -17.59 -27.03 5.62
N LYS A 310 -18.60 -27.02 4.73
CA LYS A 310 -18.75 -28.08 3.70
C LYS A 310 -17.54 -28.14 2.78
N LEU A 311 -17.11 -26.98 2.25
CA LEU A 311 -15.95 -26.89 1.38
C LEU A 311 -14.67 -27.35 2.09
N GLN A 312 -14.47 -26.97 3.35
CA GLN A 312 -13.35 -27.48 4.14
C GLN A 312 -13.40 -29.00 4.33
N ALA A 313 -14.57 -29.56 4.62
CA ALA A 313 -14.75 -31.02 4.75
C ALA A 313 -14.48 -31.78 3.44
N GLU A 314 -14.67 -31.12 2.30
CA GLU A 314 -14.31 -31.63 0.96
C GLU A 314 -12.82 -31.46 0.62
N GLY A 315 -12.01 -30.88 1.51
CA GLY A 315 -10.57 -30.70 1.31
C GLY A 315 -10.19 -29.47 0.49
N ILE A 316 -11.11 -28.50 0.33
CA ILE A 316 -10.83 -27.22 -0.33
C ILE A 316 -9.87 -26.38 0.56
N SER A 317 -8.58 -26.41 0.24
CA SER A 317 -7.52 -25.65 0.93
C SER A 317 -7.49 -24.17 0.53
N ASN A 318 -6.71 -23.33 1.23
CA ASN A 318 -6.56 -21.88 0.98
C ASN A 318 -7.90 -21.14 0.93
N LEU A 319 -8.84 -21.57 1.78
CA LEU A 319 -10.14 -20.95 1.99
C LEU A 319 -10.21 -20.46 3.43
N TYR A 320 -10.64 -19.22 3.61
CA TYR A 320 -10.71 -18.55 4.91
C TYR A 320 -12.09 -17.94 5.12
N LEU A 321 -12.46 -17.72 6.39
CA LEU A 321 -13.70 -17.03 6.79
C LEU A 321 -13.35 -15.86 7.71
N LEU A 322 -13.87 -14.67 7.39
CA LEU A 322 -13.92 -13.52 8.29
C LEU A 322 -15.29 -13.51 8.96
N THR A 323 -15.29 -13.67 10.28
CA THR A 323 -16.54 -13.74 11.06
C THR A 323 -17.10 -12.38 11.43
N GLU A 324 -18.40 -12.29 11.69
CA GLU A 324 -19.08 -11.09 12.21
C GLU A 324 -18.39 -10.58 13.48
N LYS A 325 -18.06 -11.49 14.39
CA LYS A 325 -17.35 -11.17 15.65
C LYS A 325 -15.98 -10.55 15.40
N GLU A 326 -15.27 -11.00 14.37
CA GLU A 326 -13.97 -10.44 13.99
C GLU A 326 -14.09 -9.04 13.38
N ILE A 327 -15.18 -8.76 12.66
CA ILE A 327 -15.54 -7.43 12.14
C ILE A 327 -15.87 -6.49 13.31
N GLY A 328 -16.63 -6.98 14.28
CA GLY A 328 -16.80 -6.34 15.59
C GLY A 328 -17.56 -5.01 15.51
N PHE A 329 -18.60 -4.93 14.68
CA PHE A 329 -19.51 -3.79 14.70
C PHE A 329 -20.22 -3.67 16.05
N ASP A 330 -20.55 -2.43 16.40
CA ASP A 330 -21.34 -2.07 17.56
C ASP A 330 -22.38 -1.00 17.18
N ILE A 331 -23.17 -0.58 18.16
CA ILE A 331 -24.24 0.41 18.00
C ILE A 331 -23.81 1.74 17.36
N ASN A 332 -22.52 2.07 17.32
CA ASN A 332 -22.01 3.30 16.71
C ASN A 332 -21.54 3.12 15.28
N CYS A 333 -21.59 1.89 14.74
CA CYS A 333 -20.97 1.58 13.46
C CYS A 333 -21.86 1.86 12.25
N LEU A 334 -23.18 1.96 12.43
CA LEU A 334 -24.12 2.06 11.31
C LEU A 334 -24.76 3.45 11.19
N THR A 335 -24.98 3.91 9.96
CA THR A 335 -25.71 5.16 9.65
C THR A 335 -27.22 4.96 9.76
N GLU A 336 -27.68 3.81 9.28
CA GLU A 336 -29.04 3.32 9.46
C GLU A 336 -28.95 1.86 9.93
N THR A 337 -29.94 1.04 9.67
CA THR A 337 -29.97 -0.37 10.09
C THR A 337 -28.93 -1.27 9.41
N THR A 338 -28.36 -0.90 8.25
CA THR A 338 -27.54 -1.81 7.40
C THR A 338 -26.15 -1.26 7.07
N HIS A 339 -26.05 -0.01 6.63
CA HIS A 339 -24.81 0.53 6.06
C HIS A 339 -23.94 1.18 7.13
N PRO A 340 -22.64 0.88 7.16
CA PRO A 340 -21.73 1.48 8.11
C PRO A 340 -21.53 2.98 7.86
N ASN A 341 -21.45 3.75 8.94
CA ASN A 341 -20.87 5.09 8.90
C ASN A 341 -19.32 4.98 8.89
N ASP A 342 -18.61 6.10 9.04
CA ASP A 342 -17.16 6.09 9.06
C ASP A 342 -16.59 5.18 10.18
N ILE A 343 -17.14 5.16 11.39
CA ILE A 343 -16.65 4.26 12.46
C ILE A 343 -16.75 2.79 12.01
N GLY A 344 -17.88 2.42 11.40
CA GLY A 344 -18.05 1.08 10.84
C GLY A 344 -17.06 0.78 9.71
N MET A 345 -16.88 1.69 8.75
CA MET A 345 -15.90 1.50 7.67
C MET A 345 -14.47 1.30 8.19
N MET A 346 -14.09 2.04 9.24
CA MET A 346 -12.81 1.91 9.92
C MET A 346 -12.64 0.53 10.55
N LYS A 347 -13.66 0.04 11.28
CA LYS A 347 -13.63 -1.31 11.87
C LYS A 347 -13.56 -2.41 10.82
N TYR A 348 -14.30 -2.24 9.72
CA TYR A 348 -14.23 -3.11 8.56
C TYR A 348 -12.80 -3.22 8.04
N ALA A 349 -12.17 -2.09 7.75
CA ALA A 349 -10.82 -2.06 7.22
C ALA A 349 -9.81 -2.73 8.15
N VAL A 350 -9.91 -2.49 9.47
CA VAL A 350 -9.04 -3.12 10.48
C VAL A 350 -9.23 -4.65 10.52
N ALA A 351 -10.48 -5.13 10.47
CA ALA A 351 -10.78 -6.55 10.50
C ALA A 351 -10.23 -7.27 9.25
N TYR A 352 -10.45 -6.68 8.07
CA TYR A 352 -9.90 -7.19 6.82
C TYR A 352 -8.38 -7.11 6.76
N GLU A 353 -7.77 -6.02 7.21
CA GLU A 353 -6.31 -5.89 7.28
C GLU A 353 -5.72 -7.01 8.14
N ARG A 354 -6.26 -7.24 9.35
CA ARG A 354 -5.79 -8.31 10.23
C ARG A 354 -5.87 -9.66 9.55
N LYS A 355 -7.00 -9.97 8.91
CA LYS A 355 -7.21 -11.26 8.24
C LYS A 355 -6.32 -11.43 7.01
N LEU A 356 -6.10 -10.38 6.23
CA LEU A 356 -5.21 -10.41 5.07
C LEU A 356 -3.75 -10.57 5.48
N ARG A 357 -3.29 -9.87 6.54
CA ARG A 357 -1.95 -10.07 7.10
C ARG A 357 -1.74 -11.50 7.61
N GLU A 358 -2.78 -12.12 8.17
CA GLU A 358 -2.75 -13.55 8.55
C GLU A 358 -2.57 -14.44 7.31
N ILE A 359 -3.41 -14.25 6.29
CA ILE A 359 -3.42 -15.03 5.03
C ILE A 359 -2.10 -14.88 4.25
N LEU A 360 -1.56 -13.67 4.17
CA LEU A 360 -0.34 -13.35 3.42
C LEU A 360 0.93 -13.57 4.25
N HIS A 361 0.80 -13.93 5.53
CA HIS A 361 1.92 -14.03 6.47
C HIS A 361 2.75 -12.72 6.54
N GLU A 362 2.04 -11.60 6.68
CA GLU A 362 2.55 -10.22 6.72
C GLU A 362 2.22 -9.53 8.06
N PRO A 363 2.58 -10.10 9.23
CA PRO A 363 2.27 -9.49 10.51
C PRO A 363 2.92 -8.10 10.65
N ALA A 364 2.29 -7.22 11.41
CA ALA A 364 2.87 -5.96 11.87
C ALA A 364 3.06 -6.01 13.39
N GLY A 365 4.21 -5.55 13.87
CA GLY A 365 4.55 -5.59 15.30
C GLY A 365 4.22 -4.30 16.06
N ALA A 366 4.51 -4.32 17.36
CA ALA A 366 4.23 -3.22 18.27
C ALA A 366 5.15 -2.02 18.03
N TYR A 367 6.42 -2.26 17.71
CA TYR A 367 7.41 -1.20 17.50
C TYR A 367 7.34 -0.62 16.08
N PRO A 368 7.72 0.67 15.88
CA PRO A 368 7.83 1.26 14.54
C PRO A 368 8.73 0.46 13.59
N THR A 369 9.80 -0.16 14.11
CA THR A 369 10.73 -1.00 13.34
C THR A 369 10.11 -2.30 12.82
N GLN A 370 8.91 -2.66 13.29
CA GLN A 370 8.16 -3.86 12.94
C GLN A 370 6.92 -3.55 12.08
N ARG A 371 6.75 -2.31 11.62
CA ARG A 371 5.60 -1.87 10.82
C ARG A 371 6.07 -1.54 9.39
N PRO A 372 5.79 -2.40 8.39
CA PRO A 372 6.28 -2.20 7.04
C PRO A 372 5.83 -0.84 6.49
N VAL A 373 6.78 -0.06 5.97
CA VAL A 373 6.49 1.25 5.38
C VAL A 373 7.51 1.58 4.29
N GLU A 374 7.09 2.33 3.28
CA GLU A 374 7.95 2.87 2.24
C GLU A 374 8.83 4.02 2.75
N GLN A 375 9.72 4.56 1.91
CA GLN A 375 10.44 5.80 2.22
C GLN A 375 10.91 6.54 0.98
N TYR A 376 11.05 7.87 1.11
CA TYR A 376 11.43 8.79 0.04
C TYR A 376 12.48 9.81 0.51
N ARG A 377 13.37 9.41 1.42
CA ARG A 377 14.34 10.33 2.06
C ARG A 377 15.54 10.67 1.18
N ASP A 378 15.83 9.87 0.15
CA ASP A 378 17.08 9.95 -0.62
C ASP A 378 16.93 10.45 -2.08
N GLY A 379 15.80 11.07 -2.41
CA GLY A 379 15.62 11.80 -3.68
C GLY A 379 15.66 10.95 -4.95
N PHE A 380 15.84 9.62 -4.85
CA PHE A 380 15.62 8.68 -5.94
C PHE A 380 14.27 8.01 -5.80
N ASP A 381 13.78 7.45 -6.92
CA ASP A 381 12.54 6.69 -6.95
C ASP A 381 12.71 5.33 -6.26
N TRP A 382 12.27 5.27 -5.00
CA TRP A 382 12.40 4.08 -4.15
C TRP A 382 11.64 2.87 -4.73
N ASN A 383 10.42 3.07 -5.20
CA ASN A 383 9.61 2.00 -5.80
C ASN A 383 10.22 1.50 -7.11
N LYS A 384 10.70 2.39 -7.98
CA LYS A 384 11.39 1.98 -9.21
C LYS A 384 12.63 1.15 -8.91
N ARG A 385 13.41 1.51 -7.88
CA ARG A 385 14.58 0.72 -7.47
C ARG A 385 14.18 -0.66 -6.96
N HIS A 386 13.13 -0.75 -6.15
CA HIS A 386 12.55 -2.03 -5.69
C HIS A 386 12.21 -2.95 -6.88
N GLU A 387 11.47 -2.41 -7.85
CA GLU A 387 11.13 -3.12 -9.08
C GLU A 387 12.35 -3.51 -9.94
N GLN A 388 13.38 -2.67 -9.99
CA GLN A 388 14.63 -2.98 -10.69
C GLN A 388 15.38 -4.14 -10.00
N ILE A 389 15.37 -4.23 -8.67
CA ILE A 389 15.99 -5.33 -7.95
C ILE A 389 15.22 -6.63 -8.17
N ILE A 390 13.89 -6.63 -8.08
CA ILE A 390 13.07 -7.82 -8.39
C ILE A 390 13.40 -8.33 -9.80
N ARG A 391 13.43 -7.43 -10.80
CA ARG A 391 13.82 -7.80 -12.18
C ARG A 391 15.24 -8.36 -12.25
N ASN A 392 16.18 -7.80 -11.51
CA ASN A 392 17.56 -8.28 -11.52
C ASN A 392 17.71 -9.65 -10.84
N ILE A 393 16.95 -9.92 -9.77
CA ILE A 393 16.89 -11.23 -9.11
C ILE A 393 16.42 -12.29 -10.12
N ILE A 394 15.31 -12.03 -10.82
CA ILE A 394 14.79 -12.93 -11.86
C ILE A 394 15.82 -13.15 -12.96
N LYS A 395 16.48 -12.07 -13.42
CA LYS A 395 17.45 -12.12 -14.52
C LYS A 395 18.72 -12.88 -14.17
N THR A 396 19.23 -12.70 -12.95
CA THR A 396 20.59 -13.15 -12.58
C THR A 396 20.61 -14.40 -11.71
N ASN A 397 19.46 -14.78 -11.13
CA ASN A 397 19.31 -15.88 -10.18
C ASN A 397 20.43 -15.88 -9.11
N PRO A 398 20.51 -14.82 -8.29
CA PRO A 398 21.62 -14.64 -7.35
C PRO A 398 21.60 -15.72 -6.26
N ARG A 399 22.80 -16.08 -5.77
CA ARG A 399 22.96 -17.06 -4.68
C ARG A 399 22.73 -16.45 -3.30
N VAL A 400 22.98 -15.15 -3.18
CA VAL A 400 22.96 -14.43 -1.91
C VAL A 400 22.17 -13.14 -2.06
N MET A 401 21.25 -12.88 -1.15
CA MET A 401 20.57 -11.60 -1.03
C MET A 401 21.25 -10.78 0.08
N LEU A 402 21.71 -9.56 -0.21
CA LEU A 402 22.32 -8.66 0.78
C LEU A 402 21.45 -7.42 1.00
N PHE A 403 20.64 -7.45 2.04
CA PHE A 403 19.86 -6.31 2.50
C PHE A 403 20.74 -5.33 3.26
N GLY A 404 20.65 -4.05 2.91
CA GLY A 404 21.37 -3.01 3.61
C GLY A 404 20.89 -1.60 3.33
N ASN A 405 21.59 -0.64 3.91
CA ASN A 405 21.33 0.79 3.76
C ASN A 405 22.26 1.42 2.70
N SER A 406 22.49 2.73 2.80
CA SER A 406 23.39 3.53 1.97
C SER A 406 24.81 2.97 1.87
N ILE A 407 25.33 2.32 2.92
CA ILE A 407 26.65 1.67 2.91
C ILE A 407 26.70 0.56 1.86
N ILE A 408 25.66 -0.27 1.76
CA ILE A 408 25.59 -1.33 0.75
C ILE A 408 25.20 -0.73 -0.61
N HIS A 409 24.26 0.21 -0.63
CA HIS A 409 23.78 0.86 -1.84
C HIS A 409 24.91 1.50 -2.65
N TYR A 410 25.82 2.23 -2.00
CA TYR A 410 26.91 2.94 -2.67
C TYR A 410 28.12 2.06 -3.01
N TRP A 411 28.12 0.78 -2.66
CA TRP A 411 29.26 -0.10 -2.94
C TRP A 411 29.41 -0.36 -4.45
N GLY A 412 28.32 -0.74 -5.10
CA GLY A 412 28.29 -1.11 -6.52
C GLY A 412 27.32 -2.25 -6.78
N GLY A 413 27.51 -2.97 -7.88
CA GLY A 413 26.60 -4.04 -8.29
C GLY A 413 25.38 -3.53 -9.06
N GLU A 414 24.54 -4.47 -9.46
CA GLU A 414 23.38 -4.20 -10.30
C GLU A 414 22.07 -4.37 -9.52
N PRO A 415 21.04 -3.56 -9.77
CA PRO A 415 21.05 -2.39 -10.66
C PRO A 415 21.84 -1.21 -10.07
N ALA A 416 22.65 -0.56 -10.90
CA ALA A 416 23.32 0.69 -10.54
C ALA A 416 22.31 1.78 -10.13
N SER A 417 22.70 2.66 -9.21
CA SER A 417 21.88 3.80 -8.81
C SER A 417 21.81 4.85 -9.93
N GLU A 418 20.62 5.36 -10.21
CA GLU A 418 20.41 6.38 -11.26
C GLU A 418 20.97 7.75 -10.86
N THR A 419 21.06 8.03 -9.56
CA THR A 419 21.40 9.37 -9.04
C THR A 419 22.72 9.40 -8.28
N THR A 420 23.28 8.24 -7.91
CA THR A 420 24.49 8.17 -7.09
C THR A 420 25.56 7.25 -7.68
N ALA A 421 26.77 7.78 -7.89
CA ALA A 421 27.89 6.98 -8.35
C ALA A 421 28.34 5.95 -7.29
N ALA A 422 28.68 4.74 -7.74
CA ALA A 422 29.27 3.71 -6.89
C ALA A 422 30.66 4.14 -6.42
N ARG A 423 30.94 3.91 -5.14
CA ARG A 423 32.18 4.31 -4.44
C ARG A 423 33.16 3.14 -4.26
N GLY A 424 32.71 1.90 -4.52
CA GLY A 424 33.50 0.69 -4.32
C GLY A 424 33.38 -0.32 -5.47
N ALA A 425 33.05 0.13 -6.70
CA ALA A 425 32.73 -0.77 -7.81
C ALA A 425 33.86 -1.77 -8.14
N ALA A 426 35.12 -1.36 -8.00
CA ALA A 426 36.27 -2.25 -8.16
C ALA A 426 36.27 -3.38 -7.11
N SER A 427 36.02 -3.04 -5.84
CA SER A 427 35.86 -4.02 -4.75
C SER A 427 34.66 -4.94 -5.01
N TRP A 428 33.51 -4.39 -5.42
CA TRP A 428 32.32 -5.19 -5.73
C TRP A 428 32.61 -6.24 -6.81
N ARG A 429 33.21 -5.84 -7.93
CA ARG A 429 33.60 -6.76 -9.02
C ARG A 429 34.59 -7.81 -8.57
N ARG A 430 35.54 -7.44 -7.69
CA ARG A 430 36.61 -8.33 -7.23
C ARG A 430 36.12 -9.38 -6.23
N TYR A 431 35.22 -9.00 -5.31
CA TYR A 431 34.87 -9.85 -4.15
C TYR A 431 33.41 -10.28 -4.13
N MET A 432 32.47 -9.40 -4.48
CA MET A 432 31.04 -9.63 -4.26
C MET A 432 30.38 -10.30 -5.48
N ALA A 433 30.68 -9.82 -6.69
CA ALA A 433 30.13 -10.39 -7.92
C ALA A 433 30.44 -11.89 -8.10
N PRO A 434 31.67 -12.39 -7.83
CA PRO A 434 31.97 -13.83 -7.91
C PRO A 434 31.17 -14.69 -6.91
N LEU A 435 30.65 -14.09 -5.84
CA LEU A 435 29.80 -14.77 -4.86
C LEU A 435 28.34 -14.86 -5.33
N GLY A 436 27.96 -14.16 -6.40
CA GLY A 436 26.58 -14.10 -6.89
C GLY A 436 25.66 -13.35 -5.92
N ILE A 437 26.16 -12.27 -5.32
CA ILE A 437 25.42 -11.42 -4.38
C ILE A 437 24.55 -10.43 -5.15
N GLN A 438 23.26 -10.39 -4.82
CA GLN A 438 22.36 -9.29 -5.15
C GLN A 438 22.58 -8.14 -4.17
N ASN A 439 22.91 -6.95 -4.69
CA ASN A 439 22.87 -5.74 -3.90
C ASN A 439 21.42 -5.32 -3.67
N ALA A 440 20.90 -5.52 -2.47
CA ALA A 440 19.57 -5.04 -2.06
C ALA A 440 19.68 -3.85 -1.06
N GLY A 441 20.75 -3.07 -1.22
CA GLY A 441 21.02 -1.86 -0.47
C GLY A 441 20.25 -0.65 -1.01
N PHE A 442 19.63 0.10 -0.11
CA PHE A 442 18.93 1.35 -0.41
C PHE A 442 19.43 2.47 0.48
N GLY A 443 19.63 3.65 -0.10
CA GLY A 443 19.93 4.82 0.69
C GLY A 443 18.82 5.11 1.71
N ASN A 444 19.20 5.55 2.91
CA ASN A 444 18.28 5.92 4.01
C ASN A 444 17.29 4.85 4.50
N ASP A 445 17.34 3.62 3.98
CA ASP A 445 16.52 2.53 4.47
C ASP A 445 16.78 2.26 5.94
N ARG A 446 15.68 2.06 6.66
CA ARG A 446 15.61 1.56 8.03
C ARG A 446 15.07 0.12 8.02
N ILE A 447 15.08 -0.54 9.18
CA ILE A 447 14.62 -1.93 9.32
C ILE A 447 13.21 -2.11 8.74
N GLU A 448 12.29 -1.22 9.06
CA GLU A 448 10.90 -1.29 8.64
C GLU A 448 10.70 -1.09 7.12
N ASN A 449 11.66 -0.45 6.44
CA ASN A 449 11.64 -0.31 4.99
C ASN A 449 12.05 -1.60 4.30
N VAL A 450 13.04 -2.31 4.86
CA VAL A 450 13.38 -3.66 4.38
C VAL A 450 12.23 -4.63 4.64
N LEU A 451 11.56 -4.51 5.80
CA LEU A 451 10.38 -5.31 6.11
C LEU A 451 9.28 -5.11 5.06
N TRP A 452 9.02 -3.87 4.64
CA TRP A 452 8.10 -3.59 3.55
C TRP A 452 8.51 -4.33 2.29
N ARG A 453 9.77 -4.23 1.85
CA ARG A 453 10.21 -4.88 0.60
C ARG A 453 10.15 -6.40 0.67
N VAL A 454 10.37 -6.98 1.84
CA VAL A 454 10.18 -8.43 2.10
C VAL A 454 8.72 -8.85 1.94
N TYR A 455 7.77 -7.99 2.27
CA TYR A 455 6.33 -8.25 2.07
C TYR A 455 5.87 -7.99 0.64
N HIS A 456 6.62 -7.19 -0.13
CA HIS A 456 6.26 -6.75 -1.47
C HIS A 456 7.18 -7.41 -2.51
N ASP A 457 7.23 -8.75 -2.52
CA ASP A 457 7.82 -9.61 -3.55
C ASP A 457 9.37 -9.64 -3.71
N GLU A 458 10.16 -8.87 -2.94
CA GLU A 458 11.63 -8.84 -3.17
C GLU A 458 12.31 -10.20 -2.89
N LEU A 459 11.71 -11.04 -2.04
CA LEU A 459 12.17 -12.40 -1.80
C LEU A 459 11.41 -13.46 -2.58
N ASP A 460 10.20 -13.18 -3.07
CA ASP A 460 9.32 -14.20 -3.63
C ASP A 460 9.95 -14.91 -4.84
N ARG A 461 10.77 -14.18 -5.61
CA ARG A 461 11.49 -14.70 -6.79
C ARG A 461 12.96 -15.05 -6.54
N PHE A 462 13.43 -14.95 -5.29
CA PHE A 462 14.80 -15.30 -4.92
C PHE A 462 14.93 -16.79 -4.59
N GLU A 463 15.75 -17.51 -5.35
CA GLU A 463 15.96 -18.96 -5.19
C GLU A 463 17.28 -19.32 -4.46
N GLY A 464 18.08 -18.32 -4.10
CA GLY A 464 19.31 -18.53 -3.34
C GLY A 464 19.05 -18.99 -1.90
N ASP A 465 20.09 -19.50 -1.24
CA ASP A 465 20.00 -20.12 0.09
C ASP A 465 20.67 -19.30 1.20
N LYS A 466 21.24 -18.13 0.86
CA LYS A 466 21.90 -17.23 1.82
C LYS A 466 21.27 -15.84 1.79
N ILE A 467 20.89 -15.35 2.96
CA ILE A 467 20.36 -14.00 3.13
C ILE A 467 21.17 -13.29 4.20
N VAL A 468 21.74 -12.15 3.84
CA VAL A 468 22.51 -11.31 4.72
C VAL A 468 21.72 -10.04 5.03
N ILE A 469 21.57 -9.74 6.31
CA ILE A 469 20.89 -8.54 6.81
C ILE A 469 21.93 -7.67 7.50
N ASN A 470 22.28 -6.55 6.86
CA ASN A 470 23.15 -5.53 7.43
C ASN A 470 22.50 -4.14 7.34
N ILE A 471 21.46 -3.98 8.16
CA ILE A 471 20.60 -2.78 8.26
C ILE A 471 20.58 -2.25 9.71
N GLY A 472 20.04 -1.05 9.94
CA GLY A 472 19.83 -0.50 11.29
C GLY A 472 20.60 0.77 11.61
N THR A 473 21.65 1.13 10.84
CA THR A 473 22.42 2.37 11.11
C THR A 473 21.55 3.64 11.04
N ASN A 474 20.54 3.66 10.17
CA ASN A 474 19.61 4.80 10.04
C ASN A 474 18.57 4.85 11.16
N ASN A 475 18.31 3.72 11.84
CA ASN A 475 17.42 3.66 13.01
C ASN A 475 18.07 4.32 14.24
N LEU A 476 19.41 4.42 14.30
CA LEU A 476 20.12 5.08 15.42
C LEU A 476 19.65 6.53 15.68
N ALA A 477 19.09 7.21 14.68
CA ALA A 477 18.63 8.58 14.84
C ALA A 477 17.25 8.69 15.50
N VAL A 478 16.42 7.63 15.45
CA VAL A 478 14.99 7.71 15.75
C VAL A 478 14.45 6.59 16.63
N ASN A 479 15.24 5.54 16.87
CA ASN A 479 14.84 4.37 17.67
C ASN A 479 15.78 4.11 18.83
N THR A 480 15.26 3.45 19.86
CA THR A 480 16.05 2.90 20.97
C THR A 480 16.81 1.65 20.52
N ASP A 481 17.77 1.21 21.33
CA ASP A 481 18.52 -0.02 21.02
C ASP A 481 17.64 -1.27 21.10
N GLU A 482 16.67 -1.29 22.03
CA GLU A 482 15.65 -2.35 22.13
C GLU A 482 14.80 -2.42 20.86
N GLU A 483 14.27 -1.30 20.38
CA GLU A 483 13.48 -1.25 19.15
C GLU A 483 14.26 -1.73 17.92
N ILE A 484 15.57 -1.44 17.86
CA ILE A 484 16.44 -1.91 16.77
C ILE A 484 16.64 -3.41 16.84
N VAL A 485 16.93 -3.96 18.02
CA VAL A 485 17.15 -5.40 18.21
C VAL A 485 15.88 -6.20 17.94
N GLU A 486 14.74 -5.75 18.49
CA GLU A 486 13.43 -6.36 18.26
C GLU A 486 12.97 -6.22 16.80
N GLY A 487 13.31 -5.11 16.15
CA GLY A 487 13.07 -4.91 14.72
C GLY A 487 13.88 -5.89 13.86
N LEU A 488 15.18 -6.04 14.12
CA LEU A 488 16.05 -6.98 13.40
C LEU A 488 15.61 -8.44 13.61
N ALA A 489 15.25 -8.80 14.85
CA ALA A 489 14.73 -10.12 15.16
C ALA A 489 13.43 -10.40 14.40
N PHE A 490 12.51 -9.43 14.36
CA PHE A 490 11.26 -9.52 13.63
C PHE A 490 11.50 -9.66 12.13
N LEU A 491 12.30 -8.78 11.52
CA LEU A 491 12.66 -8.84 10.11
C LEU A 491 13.26 -10.19 9.72
N ALA A 492 14.24 -10.67 10.49
CA ALA A 492 14.88 -11.95 10.24
C ALA A 492 13.88 -13.13 10.34
N GLN A 493 12.93 -13.07 11.28
CA GLN A 493 11.86 -14.06 11.36
C GLN A 493 10.96 -14.04 10.12
N GLN A 494 10.60 -12.86 9.61
CA GLN A 494 9.76 -12.76 8.40
C GLN A 494 10.48 -13.23 7.14
N VAL A 495 11.79 -12.96 7.05
CA VAL A 495 12.66 -13.54 6.02
C VAL A 495 12.68 -15.07 6.13
N LYS A 496 12.84 -15.62 7.34
CA LYS A 496 12.86 -17.08 7.58
C LYS A 496 11.54 -17.74 7.22
N ASN A 497 10.41 -17.10 7.52
CA ASN A 497 9.08 -17.62 7.19
C ASN A 497 8.88 -17.74 5.67
N ARG A 498 9.36 -16.75 4.90
CA ARG A 498 9.28 -16.75 3.43
C ARG A 498 10.31 -17.65 2.77
N LYS A 499 11.50 -17.78 3.36
CA LYS A 499 12.57 -18.66 2.89
C LYS A 499 13.02 -19.62 4.00
N PRO A 500 12.23 -20.67 4.31
CA PRO A 500 12.54 -21.59 5.41
C PRO A 500 13.88 -22.29 5.27
N ALA A 501 14.34 -22.53 4.04
CA ALA A 501 15.64 -23.16 3.76
C ALA A 501 16.83 -22.18 3.84
N ALA A 502 16.61 -20.86 3.86
CA ALA A 502 17.69 -19.90 3.83
C ALA A 502 18.49 -19.87 5.14
N ARG A 503 19.80 -19.75 5.00
CA ARG A 503 20.75 -19.40 6.06
C ARG A 503 20.78 -17.89 6.21
N ILE A 504 20.46 -17.42 7.41
CA ILE A 504 20.38 -16.00 7.73
C ILE A 504 21.65 -15.57 8.45
N TYR A 505 22.27 -14.51 7.92
CA TYR A 505 23.44 -13.86 8.51
C TYR A 505 23.07 -12.45 8.96
N ILE A 506 23.23 -12.17 10.25
CA ILE A 506 23.01 -10.85 10.85
C ILE A 506 24.37 -10.19 11.07
N GLY A 507 24.56 -9.03 10.45
CA GLY A 507 25.80 -8.25 10.59
C GLY A 507 25.70 -7.23 11.70
N ALA A 508 26.78 -7.09 12.48
CA ALA A 508 27.01 -5.91 13.31
C ALA A 508 26.90 -4.62 12.48
N ILE A 509 26.37 -3.55 13.08
CA ILE A 509 26.34 -2.25 12.43
C ILE A 509 27.76 -1.67 12.46
N LEU A 510 28.28 -1.29 11.29
CA LEU A 510 29.63 -0.75 11.15
C LEU A 510 29.83 0.51 12.02
N PRO A 511 31.05 0.71 12.56
CA PRO A 511 31.37 1.89 13.35
C PRO A 511 31.23 3.15 12.51
N ARG A 512 30.75 4.22 13.13
CA ARG A 512 30.60 5.54 12.51
C ARG A 512 30.87 6.66 13.49
N LYS A 513 31.26 7.81 12.95
CA LYS A 513 31.52 9.04 13.70
C LYS A 513 30.36 9.38 14.64
N ASN A 514 30.71 9.76 15.86
CA ASN A 514 29.80 10.17 16.94
C ASN A 514 28.81 9.09 17.44
N LYS A 515 29.00 7.81 17.10
CA LYS A 515 28.11 6.71 17.55
C LYS A 515 28.85 5.48 18.07
N LEU A 516 30.18 5.52 18.21
CA LEU A 516 31.02 4.37 18.56
C LEU A 516 30.58 3.69 19.87
N GLU A 517 30.41 4.46 20.95
CA GLU A 517 30.01 3.93 22.26
C GLU A 517 28.66 3.21 22.21
N ARG A 518 27.64 3.87 21.64
CA ARG A 518 26.32 3.29 21.47
C ARG A 518 26.36 2.02 20.60
N LEU A 519 27.13 2.05 19.51
CA LEU A 519 27.27 0.91 18.61
C LEU A 519 27.96 -0.29 19.28
N ALA A 520 28.95 -0.07 20.15
CA ALA A 520 29.57 -1.14 20.90
C ALA A 520 28.55 -1.86 21.81
N GLY A 521 27.68 -1.11 22.48
CA GLY A 521 26.57 -1.65 23.26
C GLY A 521 25.54 -2.40 22.41
N LEU A 522 25.05 -1.73 21.37
CA LEU A 522 24.03 -2.27 20.47
C LEU A 522 24.50 -3.53 19.73
N ASN A 523 25.72 -3.56 19.21
CA ASN A 523 26.24 -4.73 18.49
C ASN A 523 26.36 -5.97 19.40
N ARG A 524 26.65 -5.80 20.70
CA ARG A 524 26.56 -6.92 21.67
C ARG A 524 25.14 -7.43 21.86
N LEU A 525 24.14 -6.54 21.82
CA LEU A 525 22.73 -6.94 21.89
C LEU A 525 22.29 -7.66 20.61
N ILE A 526 22.70 -7.15 19.44
CA ILE A 526 22.44 -7.80 18.14
C ILE A 526 23.07 -9.19 18.09
N GLN A 527 24.31 -9.34 18.57
CA GLN A 527 24.97 -10.65 18.67
C GLN A 527 24.16 -11.62 19.53
N LYS A 528 23.79 -11.22 20.76
CA LYS A 528 22.98 -12.05 21.66
C LYS A 528 21.65 -12.44 21.03
N MET A 529 21.00 -11.52 20.32
CA MET A 529 19.76 -11.79 19.60
C MET A 529 19.95 -12.82 18.49
N ALA A 530 21.00 -12.65 17.66
CA ALA A 530 21.31 -13.59 16.58
C ALA A 530 21.59 -15.00 17.13
N GLU A 531 22.40 -15.11 18.18
CA GLU A 531 22.70 -16.37 18.88
C GLU A 531 21.43 -17.01 19.45
N ALA A 532 20.60 -16.25 20.16
CA ALA A 532 19.36 -16.75 20.76
C ALA A 532 18.33 -17.23 19.72
N LYS A 533 18.35 -16.66 18.50
CA LYS A 533 17.47 -17.05 17.38
C LYS A 533 18.08 -18.09 16.45
N GLY A 534 19.34 -18.49 16.67
CA GLY A 534 20.04 -19.45 15.81
C GLY A 534 20.44 -18.88 14.44
N TYR A 535 20.62 -17.57 14.33
CA TYR A 535 21.15 -16.91 13.13
C TYR A 535 22.67 -16.80 13.20
N SER A 536 23.34 -16.87 12.04
CA SER A 536 24.78 -16.62 11.98
C SER A 536 25.06 -15.14 12.23
N PHE A 537 26.00 -14.82 13.11
CA PHE A 537 26.42 -13.45 13.38
C PHE A 537 27.81 -13.19 12.78
N PHE A 538 28.03 -11.98 12.26
CA PHE A 538 29.37 -11.52 11.88
C PHE A 538 29.60 -10.08 12.31
N ASP A 539 30.83 -9.78 12.69
CA ASP A 539 31.25 -8.45 13.08
C ASP A 539 32.55 -8.06 12.38
N PHE A 540 32.51 -6.97 11.62
CA PHE A 540 33.66 -6.40 10.93
C PHE A 540 34.18 -5.13 11.60
N THR A 541 33.64 -4.73 12.75
CA THR A 541 33.92 -3.47 13.45
C THR A 541 35.42 -3.24 13.61
N GLU A 542 36.17 -4.21 14.13
CA GLU A 542 37.61 -4.08 14.37
C GLU A 542 38.42 -3.72 13.11
N LYS A 543 37.96 -4.11 11.92
CA LYS A 543 38.65 -3.81 10.65
C LYS A 543 38.52 -2.34 10.24
N PHE A 544 37.62 -1.60 10.87
CA PHE A 544 37.34 -0.19 10.62
C PHE A 544 37.81 0.73 11.77
N MET A 545 38.56 0.18 12.73
CA MET A 545 39.09 0.90 13.90
C MET A 545 40.61 0.97 13.88
N THR A 546 41.16 2.00 14.53
CA THR A 546 42.57 2.13 14.89
C THR A 546 42.65 2.29 16.40
N GLY A 547 42.81 1.18 17.13
CA GLY A 547 42.60 1.19 18.58
C GLY A 547 41.12 1.41 18.91
N GLU A 548 40.83 2.38 19.76
CA GLU A 548 39.46 2.77 20.15
C GLU A 548 38.83 3.79 19.19
N ASP A 549 39.61 4.31 18.24
CA ASP A 549 39.18 5.36 17.31
C ASP A 549 38.73 4.81 15.96
N LEU A 550 37.81 5.54 15.31
CA LEU A 550 37.40 5.25 13.94
C LEU A 550 38.59 5.46 12.98
N ASN A 551 38.89 4.48 12.13
CA ASN A 551 39.91 4.62 11.10
C ASN A 551 39.37 5.48 9.93
N PHE A 552 39.46 6.80 10.06
CA PHE A 552 38.97 7.75 9.05
C PHE A 552 39.59 7.57 7.66
N ALA A 553 40.75 6.91 7.53
CA ALA A 553 41.34 6.61 6.22
C ALA A 553 40.50 5.65 5.36
N LEU A 554 39.54 4.94 5.97
CA LEU A 554 38.62 4.01 5.30
C LEU A 554 37.25 4.63 4.98
N PHE A 555 36.99 5.86 5.42
CA PHE A 555 35.70 6.51 5.27
C PHE A 555 35.77 7.75 4.38
N MET A 556 34.60 8.18 3.90
CA MET A 556 34.38 9.54 3.44
C MET A 556 34.46 10.53 4.61
N PRO A 557 34.56 11.85 4.37
CA PRO A 557 34.64 12.85 5.44
C PRO A 557 33.46 12.84 6.44
N ASP A 558 32.32 12.25 6.05
CA ASP A 558 31.17 12.05 6.92
C ASP A 558 31.42 11.05 8.07
N GLY A 559 32.45 10.21 7.97
CA GLY A 559 32.77 9.15 8.93
C GLY A 559 31.67 8.09 9.06
N LEU A 560 30.87 7.89 8.01
CA LEU A 560 29.82 6.87 7.92
C LEU A 560 30.02 5.98 6.70
N HIS A 561 30.19 6.57 5.53
CA HIS A 561 30.24 5.80 4.29
C HIS A 561 31.69 5.40 3.99
N PRO A 562 31.96 4.11 3.68
CA PRO A 562 33.29 3.71 3.24
C PRO A 562 33.71 4.45 1.97
N ASN A 563 35.01 4.75 1.87
CA ASN A 563 35.64 5.13 0.61
C ASN A 563 36.12 3.87 -0.14
N GLU A 564 36.83 4.03 -1.25
CA GLU A 564 37.33 2.88 -2.05
C GLU A 564 38.16 1.88 -1.22
N LYS A 565 39.04 2.38 -0.34
CA LYS A 565 39.87 1.53 0.55
C LYS A 565 39.00 0.81 1.59
N GLY A 566 38.02 1.52 2.16
CA GLY A 566 37.06 0.92 3.09
C GLY A 566 36.21 -0.18 2.45
N TYR A 567 35.76 0.02 1.21
CA TYR A 567 35.06 -1.02 0.46
C TYR A 567 35.95 -2.20 0.09
N ASP A 568 37.25 -2.02 -0.19
CA ASP A 568 38.16 -3.14 -0.37
C ASP A 568 38.33 -3.98 0.91
N VAL A 569 38.44 -3.33 2.08
CA VAL A 569 38.43 -4.02 3.38
C VAL A 569 37.13 -4.79 3.59
N LEU A 570 35.99 -4.15 3.34
CA LEU A 570 34.67 -4.78 3.49
C LEU A 570 34.54 -6.01 2.58
N GLY A 571 34.96 -5.90 1.32
CA GLY A 571 34.91 -6.99 0.35
C GLY A 571 35.78 -8.19 0.73
N ARG A 572 36.97 -7.96 1.27
CA ARG A 572 37.82 -9.02 1.82
C ARG A 572 37.15 -9.75 3.00
N CYS A 573 36.46 -9.01 3.86
CA CYS A 573 35.74 -9.60 4.99
C CYS A 573 34.57 -10.47 4.51
N PHE A 574 33.73 -9.95 3.61
CA PHE A 574 32.61 -10.70 3.03
C PHE A 574 33.05 -11.95 2.24
N LYS A 575 34.17 -11.88 1.51
CA LYS A 575 34.71 -13.04 0.80
C LYS A 575 35.00 -14.24 1.73
N ASN A 576 35.34 -13.97 2.98
CA ASN A 576 35.67 -14.99 3.98
C ASN A 576 34.48 -15.36 4.87
N LEU A 577 33.28 -14.83 4.60
CA LEU A 577 32.05 -15.15 5.32
C LEU A 577 31.49 -16.49 4.80
N HIS A 578 31.71 -17.59 5.53
CA HIS A 578 31.34 -18.94 5.11
C HIS A 578 30.01 -19.43 5.68
#